data_AF-A0A921BBS2-F1
#
_entry.id   AF-A0A921BBS2-F1
#
_cell.length_a   1.000
_cell.length_b   1.000
_cell.length_c   1.000
_cell.angle_alpha   90.00
_cell.angle_beta   90.00
_cell.angle_gamma   90.00
#
_symmetry.space_group_name_H-M   'P 1'
#
loop_
_entity.id
_entity.type
_entity.pdbx_description
1 polymer ?
#
loop_
_entity_poly.entity_id
_entity_poly.type
_entity_poly.pdbx_seq_one_letter_code
_entity_poly.pdbx_strand_id
1 'polypeptide(L)' 'MKEILPNIYTWHEFSEEKQLNFNGYLYISGKESVLIDPPGMKNKIFLSWKT' A
#
# COMPACT_ATOMS: atom_id res chain seq x y z
N MET A 1 5.43 0.94 -0.50
CA MET A 1 4.69 0.24 0.58
C MET A 1 5.66 -0.11 1.71
N LYS A 2 5.15 -0.41 2.91
CA LYS A 2 5.90 -0.77 4.12
C LYS A 2 5.22 -1.97 4.77
N GLU A 3 6.00 -2.94 5.26
CA GLU A 3 5.47 -4.03 6.07
C GLU A 3 5.21 -3.57 7.52
N ILE A 4 4.05 -3.90 8.06
CA ILE A 4 3.66 -3.56 9.44
C ILE A 4 3.44 -4.78 10.32
N LEU A 5 3.11 -5.92 9.72
CA LEU A 5 3.02 -7.25 10.31
C LEU A 5 3.40 -8.27 9.22
N PRO A 6 3.75 -9.52 9.57
CA PRO A 6 4.10 -10.53 8.57
C PRO A 6 3.05 -10.65 7.47
N ASN A 7 3.49 -10.41 6.22
CA ASN A 7 2.65 -10.43 5.01
C ASN A 7 1.52 -9.38 4.96
N ILE A 8 1.54 -8.38 5.85
CA ILE A 8 0.61 -7.25 5.85
C ILE A 8 1.40 -5.98 5.58
N TYR A 9 1.05 -5.34 4.48
CA TYR A 9 1.71 -4.17 3.94
C TYR A 9 0.75 -2.99 3.89
N THR A 10 1.30 -1.79 4.04
CA THR A 10 0.56 -0.54 3.93
C THR A 10 1.26 0.44 2.99
N TRP A 11 0.49 1.30 2.35
CA TRP A 11 1.01 2.51 1.71
C TRP A 11 -0.01 3.64 1.83
N HIS A 12 0.45 4.85 1.55
CA HIS A 12 -0.31 6.05 1.82
C HIS A 12 -0.20 7.01 0.65
N GLU A 13 -1.30 7.69 0.34
CA GLU A 13 -1.30 8.88 -0.50
C GLU A 13 -1.87 10.03 0.32
N PHE A 14 -1.08 11.09 0.48
CA PHE A 14 -1.54 12.30 1.15
C PHE A 14 -2.49 13.07 0.23
N SER A 15 -3.64 13.47 0.77
CA SER A 15 -4.61 14.35 0.12
C SER A 15 -4.43 15.78 0.60
N GLU A 16 -4.01 16.67 -0.29
CA GLU A 16 -3.90 18.11 0.03
C GLU A 16 -5.26 18.73 0.37
N GLU A 17 -6.34 18.32 -0.32
CA GLU A 17 -7.69 18.82 -0.06
C GLU A 17 -8.17 18.46 1.36
N LYS A 18 -7.91 17.22 1.78
CA LYS A 18 -8.44 16.68 3.04
C LYS A 18 -7.44 16.73 4.20
N GLN A 19 -6.20 17.13 3.92
CA GLN A 19 -5.09 17.19 4.88
C GLN A 19 -4.92 15.89 5.68
N LEU A 20 -5.06 14.74 5.00
CA LEU A 20 -4.94 13.41 5.60
C LEU A 20 -4.33 12.40 4.62
N ASN A 21 -3.87 11.29 5.16
CA ASN A 21 -3.42 10.14 4.38
C ASN A 21 -4.58 9.20 4.08
N PHE A 22 -4.80 8.89 2.81
CA PHE A 22 -5.54 7.70 2.42
C PHE A 22 -4.63 6.49 2.57
N ASN A 23 -5.06 5.50 3.35
CA ASN A 23 -4.25 4.35 3.72
C ASN A 23 -4.79 3.12 2.99
N GLY A 24 -3.92 2.44 2.24
CA GLY A 24 -4.23 1.16 1.62
C GLY A 24 -3.51 0.04 2.32
N TYR A 25 -4.16 -1.12 2.37
CA TYR A 25 -3.58 -2.35 2.92
C TYR A 25 -3.52 -3.45 1.88
N LEU A 26 -2.47 -4.26 1.97
CA LEU A 26 -2.27 -5.46 1.18
C LEU A 26 -1.94 -6.60 2.15
N TYR A 27 -2.76 -7.64 2.13
CA TYR A 27 -2.45 -8.91 2.79
C TYR A 27 -2.13 -9.96 1.73
N ILE A 28 -1.04 -10.70 1.94
CA ILE A 28 -0.61 -11.79 1.05
C ILE A 28 -0.69 -13.11 1.81
N SER A 29 -1.35 -14.11 1.23
CA SER A 29 -1.42 -15.46 1.77
C SER A 29 -1.12 -16.48 0.67
N GLY A 30 0.11 -17.00 0.65
CA GLY A 30 0.57 -17.93 -0.38
C GLY A 30 0.53 -17.31 -1.77
N LYS A 31 -0.38 -17.78 -2.62
CA LYS A 31 -0.58 -17.30 -4.00
C LYS A 31 -1.72 -16.29 -4.13
N GLU A 32 -2.42 -16.00 -3.04
CA GLU A 32 -3.58 -15.13 -3.02
C GLU A 32 -3.27 -13.83 -2.28
N SER A 33 -4.04 -12.79 -2.57
CA SER A 33 -3.92 -11.52 -1.88
C SER A 33 -5.26 -10.82 -1.75
N VAL A 34 -5.35 -9.98 -0.71
CA VAL A 34 -6.48 -9.09 -0.46
C VAL A 34 -5.96 -7.66 -0.46
N LEU A 35 -6.62 -6.81 -1.25
CA LEU A 35 -6.35 -5.38 -1.33
C LEU A 35 -7.52 -4.63 -0.67
N ILE A 36 -7.21 -3.73 0.26
CA ILE A 36 -8.22 -2.97 1.02
C ILE A 36 -7.98 -1.49 0.79
N ASP A 37 -9.02 -0.78 0.37
CA ASP A 37 -9.06 0.66 0.10
C ASP A 37 -7.80 1.22 -0.56
N PRO A 38 -7.39 0.70 -1.74
CA PRO A 38 -6.12 1.09 -2.33
C PRO A 38 -6.14 2.57 -2.77
N PRO A 39 -5.31 3.46 -2.17
CA PRO A 39 -5.05 4.77 -2.76
C PRO A 39 -4.18 4.61 -4.00
N GLY A 40 -4.11 5.65 -4.83
CA GLY A 40 -3.36 5.63 -6.08
C GLY A 40 -1.90 5.23 -5.88
N MET A 41 -1.43 4.24 -6.63
CA MET A 41 0.00 3.93 -6.69
C MET A 41 0.69 4.83 -7.71
N LYS A 42 1.53 5.75 -7.24
CA LYS A 42 2.44 6.50 -8.13
C LYS A 42 3.54 5.55 -8.62
N ASN A 43 3.80 5.54 -9.93
CA ASN A 43 4.71 4.59 -10.64
C ASN A 43 6.08 4.33 -9.98
N LYS A 44 6.61 5.25 -9.18
CA LYS A 44 7.91 5.08 -8.49
C LYS A 44 7.89 4.07 -7.34
N ILE A 45 6.73 3.80 -6.71
CA ILE A 45 6.65 2.93 -5.53
C ILE A 45 6.73 1.44 -5.91
N PHE A 46 6.27 1.08 -7.11
CA PHE A 46 6.25 -0.32 -7.56
C PHE A 46 7.66 -0.87 -7.84
N LEU A 47 8.58 -0.03 -8.32
CA LEU A 47 9.95 -0.44 -8.66
C LEU A 47 10.82 -0.71 -7.43
N SER A 48 10.57 -0.05 -6.30
CA SER A 48 11.34 -0.26 -5.06
C SER A 48 10.92 -1.52 -4.29
N TRP A 49 9.84 -2.19 -4.71
CA TRP A 49 9.29 -3.38 -4.05
C TRP A 49 9.82 -4.70 -4.61
N LYS A 50 10.55 -4.64 -5.74
CA LYS A 50 11.13 -5.81 -6.40
C LYS A 50 12.65 -5.94 -6.20
N THR A 51 13.27 -5.06 -5.42
CA THR A 51 14.72 -5.04 -5.15
C THR A 51 15.01 -5.32 -3.70
#